data_AF-A0A382EBC7-F1
#
_entry.id   AF-A0A382EBC7-F1
#
_cell.length_a   1.000
_cell.length_b   1.000
_cell.length_c   1.000
_cell.angle_alpha   90.00
_cell.angle_beta   90.00
_cell.angle_gamma   90.00
#
_symmetry.space_group_name_H-M   'P 1'
#
loop_
_entity.id
_entity.type
_entity.pdbx_description
1 polymer ?
#
loop_
_entity_poly.entity_id
_entity_poly.type
_entity_poly.pdbx_seq_one_letter_code
_entity_poly.pdbx_strand_id
1 'polypeptide(L)'
;QQAAAYTFFKPVVPEGQTLGGEPFSAGSTGAPVLERVPGYVECSLVETVEKGDHAIIVGKVVDAGVSEELSGRPDDLTLTLKDLGEKIYYGG
;
A
#
# COMPACT_ATOMS: atom_id res chain seq x y z
N GLN A 1 3.32 1.29 11.70
CA GLN A 1 3.28 1.70 10.28
C GLN A 1 2.70 3.12 10.06
N GLN A 2 2.33 3.88 11.10
CA GLN A 2 1.70 5.22 10.94
C GLN A 2 2.58 6.24 10.19
N ALA A 3 3.87 6.34 10.56
CA ALA A 3 4.80 7.25 9.89
C ALA A 3 4.89 6.98 8.39
N ALA A 4 5.03 5.71 8.00
CA ALA A 4 5.04 5.29 6.59
C ALA A 4 3.74 5.70 5.88
N ALA A 5 2.57 5.53 6.49
CA ALA A 5 1.30 5.97 5.90
C ALA A 5 1.28 7.49 5.61
N TYR A 6 1.73 8.32 6.57
CA TYR A 6 1.79 9.77 6.39
C TYR A 6 2.79 10.21 5.31
N THR A 7 3.88 9.48 5.12
CA THR A 7 4.87 9.74 4.05
C THR A 7 4.20 9.81 2.68
N PHE A 8 3.25 8.93 2.40
CA PHE A 8 2.60 8.80 1.09
C PHE A 8 1.32 9.65 0.92
N PHE A 9 0.96 10.50 1.89
CA PHE A 9 -0.12 11.50 1.69
C PHE A 9 0.27 12.64 0.76
N LYS A 10 1.57 12.82 0.54
CA LYS A 10 2.11 13.79 -0.43
C LYS A 10 2.82 13.04 -1.56
N PRO A 11 2.95 13.66 -2.74
CA PRO A 11 3.76 13.09 -3.80
C PRO A 11 5.18 12.80 -3.31
N VAL A 12 5.66 11.60 -3.58
CA VAL A 12 7.04 11.19 -3.34
C VAL A 12 7.72 10.91 -4.66
N VAL A 13 8.99 11.28 -4.78
CA VAL A 13 9.82 10.99 -5.94
C VAL A 13 10.83 9.91 -5.53
N PRO A 14 11.10 8.91 -6.38
CA PRO A 14 12.13 7.92 -6.10
C PRO A 14 13.51 8.57 -5.91
N GLU A 15 14.21 8.15 -4.87
CA GLU A 15 15.60 8.53 -4.59
C GLU A 15 16.43 7.26 -4.40
N GLY A 16 17.08 6.81 -5.48
CA GLY A 16 17.72 5.50 -5.53
C GLY A 16 16.69 4.38 -5.31
N GLN A 17 16.92 3.52 -4.32
CA GLN A 17 16.01 2.43 -3.92
C GLN A 17 15.09 2.82 -2.76
N THR A 18 14.70 4.10 -2.67
CA THR A 18 13.77 4.57 -1.64
C THR A 18 12.65 5.43 -2.22
N LEU A 19 11.49 5.41 -1.55
CA LEU A 19 10.35 6.28 -1.79
C LEU A 19 10.01 7.01 -0.49
N GLY A 20 10.29 8.31 -0.42
CA GLY A 20 10.07 9.08 0.83
C GLY A 20 10.87 8.53 2.02
N GLY A 21 12.04 7.94 1.78
CA GLY A 21 12.88 7.29 2.79
C GLY A 21 12.50 5.84 3.11
N GLU A 22 11.40 5.31 2.57
CA GLU A 22 11.05 3.90 2.70
C GLU A 22 11.76 3.06 1.65
N PRO A 23 12.52 2.02 2.04
CA PRO A 23 13.21 1.16 1.09
C PRO A 23 12.22 0.30 0.31
N PHE A 24 12.51 0.09 -0.97
CA PHE A 24 11.71 -0.77 -1.84
C PHE A 24 12.58 -1.63 -2.77
N SER A 25 12.00 -2.75 -3.21
CA SER A 25 12.52 -3.59 -4.28
C SER A 25 11.52 -3.64 -5.44
N ALA A 26 11.97 -4.03 -6.63
CA ALA A 26 11.07 -4.22 -7.76
C ALA A 26 10.34 -5.56 -7.63
N GLY A 27 9.01 -5.53 -7.68
CA GLY A 27 8.16 -6.72 -7.73
C GLY A 27 8.21 -7.43 -9.09
N SER A 28 7.45 -8.52 -9.22
CA SER A 28 7.39 -9.34 -10.43
C SER A 28 6.89 -8.58 -11.67
N THR A 29 6.10 -7.53 -11.48
CA THR A 29 5.60 -6.62 -12.53
C THR A 29 6.47 -5.37 -12.70
N GLY A 30 7.51 -5.21 -11.87
CA GLY A 30 8.34 -4.02 -11.79
C GLY A 30 7.78 -2.90 -10.90
N ALA A 31 6.61 -3.09 -10.29
CA ALA A 31 6.05 -2.17 -9.31
C ALA A 31 6.93 -2.12 -8.03
N PRO A 32 7.02 -0.97 -7.34
CA PRO A 32 7.79 -0.89 -6.09
C PRO A 32 7.07 -1.64 -4.96
N VAL A 33 7.76 -2.62 -4.37
CA VAL A 33 7.33 -3.34 -3.16
C VAL A 33 8.12 -2.78 -1.98
N LEU A 34 7.45 -2.10 -1.06
CA LEU A 34 8.08 -1.57 0.16
C LEU A 34 8.60 -2.74 1.02
N GLU A 35 9.80 -2.62 1.57
CA GLU A 35 10.39 -3.69 2.39
C GLU A 35 9.88 -3.68 3.83
N ARG A 36 9.35 -2.54 4.31
CA ARG A 36 8.92 -2.33 5.70
C ARG A 36 7.40 -2.38 5.87
N VAL A 37 6.75 -3.33 5.20
CA VAL A 37 5.30 -3.59 5.30
C VAL A 37 5.05 -5.04 5.67
N PRO A 38 3.95 -5.35 6.40
CA PRO A 38 3.65 -6.71 6.84
C PRO A 38 3.32 -7.66 5.68
N GLY A 39 2.87 -7.13 4.56
CA GLY A 39 2.63 -7.89 3.34
C GLY A 39 2.26 -7.00 2.16
N TYR A 40 2.22 -7.61 0.98
CA TYR A 40 1.88 -6.94 -0.27
C TYR A 40 1.07 -7.88 -1.19
N VAL A 41 0.36 -7.25 -2.13
CA VAL A 41 -0.24 -7.90 -3.28
C VAL A 41 0.18 -7.15 -4.53
N GLU A 42 0.53 -7.86 -5.59
CA GLU A 42 0.89 -7.30 -6.88
C GLU A 42 -0.12 -7.75 -7.92
N CYS A 43 -0.58 -6.82 -8.74
CA CYS A 43 -1.70 -7.03 -9.65
C CYS A 43 -1.36 -6.59 -11.08
N SER A 44 -1.82 -7.36 -12.07
CA SER A 44 -1.94 -6.89 -13.45
C SER A 44 -3.32 -6.26 -13.67
N LEU A 45 -3.39 -5.12 -14.38
CA LEU A 45 -4.64 -4.44 -14.69
C LEU A 45 -5.57 -5.34 -15.52
N VAL A 46 -6.82 -5.48 -15.08
CA VAL A 46 -7.90 -6.16 -15.80
C VAL A 46 -8.88 -5.17 -16.39
N GLU A 47 -9.33 -4.20 -15.59
CA GLU A 47 -10.34 -3.23 -16.00
C GLU A 47 -10.18 -1.90 -15.24
N THR A 48 -10.48 -0.80 -15.92
CA THR A 48 -10.63 0.53 -15.33
C THR A 48 -12.08 0.97 -15.50
N VAL A 49 -12.79 1.17 -14.39
CA VAL A 49 -14.18 1.62 -14.39
C VAL A 49 -14.24 3.10 -13.96
N GLU A 50 -14.50 3.98 -14.92
CA GLU A 50 -14.56 5.44 -14.69
C GLU A 50 -15.98 5.87 -14.31
N LYS A 51 -16.16 6.36 -13.07
CA LYS A 51 -17.47 6.76 -12.50
C LYS A 51 -17.36 7.97 -11.56
N GLY A 52 -16.89 9.09 -12.06
CA GLY A 52 -16.83 10.36 -11.32
C GLY A 52 -15.43 10.94 -11.31
N ASP A 53 -15.03 11.48 -10.16
CA ASP A 53 -13.70 12.04 -9.91
C ASP A 53 -12.64 10.97 -9.56
N HIS A 54 -13.06 9.71 -9.39
CA HIS A 54 -12.21 8.55 -9.17
C HIS A 54 -12.52 7.43 -10.17
N ALA A 55 -11.52 6.57 -10.41
CA ALA A 55 -11.67 5.32 -11.16
C ALA A 55 -11.56 4.13 -10.21
N ILE A 56 -12.38 3.10 -10.44
CA ILE A 56 -12.22 1.79 -9.80
C ILE A 56 -11.30 0.96 -10.68
N ILE A 57 -10.20 0.48 -10.10
CA ILE A 57 -9.23 -0.36 -10.80
C ILE A 57 -9.45 -1.82 -10.39
N VAL A 58 -9.76 -2.69 -11.35
CA VAL A 58 -9.85 -4.14 -11.15
C VAL A 58 -8.52 -4.77 -11.52
N GLY A 59 -7.86 -5.38 -10.53
CA GLY A 59 -6.57 -6.05 -10.71
C GLY A 59 -6.66 -7.56 -10.51
N LYS A 60 -5.97 -8.32 -11.37
CA LYS A 60 -5.72 -9.76 -11.17
C LYS A 60 -4.44 -9.91 -10.35
N VAL A 61 -4.51 -10.57 -9.21
CA VAL A 61 -3.33 -10.90 -8.40
C VAL A 61 -2.38 -11.80 -9.20
N VAL A 62 -1.13 -11.38 -9.34
CA VAL A 62 -0.07 -12.11 -10.04
C VAL A 62 1.10 -12.47 -9.13
N ASP A 63 1.27 -11.76 -8.01
CA ASP A 63 2.21 -12.08 -6.95
C ASP A 63 1.68 -11.57 -5.60
N ALA A 64 2.14 -12.15 -4.49
CA ALA A 64 1.82 -11.73 -3.14
C ALA A 64 2.86 -12.26 -2.15
N GLY A 65 3.07 -11.52 -1.07
CA GLY A 65 3.99 -11.92 -0.03
C GLY A 65 3.64 -11.37 1.34
N VAL A 66 4.14 -12.05 2.37
CA VAL A 66 4.14 -11.60 3.76
C VAL A 66 5.59 -11.49 4.21
N SER A 67 5.93 -10.45 4.97
CA SER A 67 7.31 -10.23 5.43
C SER A 67 7.70 -11.23 6.52
N GLU A 68 6.72 -11.64 7.32
CA GLU A 68 6.86 -12.59 8.42
C GLU A 68 5.55 -13.31 8.67
N GLU A 69 5.60 -14.44 9.36
CA GLU A 69 4.41 -15.15 9.79
C GLU A 69 3.67 -14.32 10.85
N LEU A 70 2.44 -13.93 10.56
CA LEU A 70 1.64 -13.15 11.49
C LEU A 70 1.28 -14.02 12.70
N SER A 71 1.63 -13.54 13.90
CA SER A 71 1.21 -14.16 15.15
C SER A 71 -0.05 -13.48 15.68
N GLY A 72 -1.04 -14.27 16.14
CA GLY A 72 -2.32 -13.74 16.59
C GLY A 72 -3.27 -13.41 15.46
N ARG A 73 -4.22 -12.48 15.69
CA ARG A 73 -5.21 -12.10 14.68
C ARG A 73 -4.65 -11.03 13.74
N PRO A 74 -4.72 -11.20 12.40
CA PRO A 74 -4.29 -10.17 11.46
C PRO A 74 -4.97 -8.82 11.64
N ASP A 75 -6.25 -8.82 12.03
CA ASP A 75 -7.02 -7.59 12.27
C ASP A 75 -6.41 -6.72 13.38
N ASP A 76 -5.79 -7.35 14.40
CA ASP A 76 -5.19 -6.67 15.54
C ASP A 76 -3.83 -6.03 15.18
N LEU A 77 -3.19 -6.50 14.11
CA LEU A 77 -1.89 -6.03 13.62
C LEU A 77 -2.04 -5.00 12.49
N THR A 78 -3.24 -4.89 11.92
CA THR A 78 -3.54 -4.03 10.78
C THR A 78 -3.71 -2.60 11.24
N LEU A 79 -2.96 -1.68 10.65
CA LEU A 79 -3.20 -0.26 10.83
C LEU A 79 -4.51 0.14 10.15
N THR A 80 -5.51 0.53 10.93
CA THR A 80 -6.79 1.02 10.40
C THR A 80 -6.79 2.53 10.25
N LEU A 81 -7.65 3.08 9.40
CA LEU A 81 -7.74 4.54 9.18
C LEU A 81 -8.07 5.30 10.48
N LYS A 82 -8.82 4.67 11.40
CA LYS A 82 -9.19 5.24 12.71
C LYS A 82 -7.98 5.41 13.63
N ASP A 83 -6.94 4.61 13.45
CA ASP A 83 -5.71 4.68 14.24
C ASP A 83 -4.84 5.88 13.88
N LEU A 84 -5.13 6.57 12.75
CA LEU A 84 -4.44 7.78 12.31
C LEU A 84 -5.04 9.07 12.92
N GLY A 85 -6.03 8.94 13.80
CA GLY A 85 -6.62 10.03 14.56
C GLY A 85 -7.98 10.51 14.05
N GLU A 86 -8.71 11.23 14.90
CA GLU A 86 -10.13 11.57 14.71
C GLU A 86 -10.43 12.41 13.46
N LYS A 87 -9.42 13.12 12.94
CA LYS A 87 -9.57 14.01 11.77
C LYS A 87 -9.14 13.37 10.46
N ILE A 88 -8.70 12.11 10.47
CA ILE A 88 -8.23 11.40 9.28
C ILE A 88 -9.34 10.44 8.82
N TYR A 89 -9.97 10.79 7.70
CA TYR A 89 -10.99 9.98 7.04
C TYR A 89 -10.92 10.24 5.52
N TYR A 90 -11.45 9.31 4.74
CA TYR A 90 -11.52 9.43 3.28
C TYR A 90 -12.86 8.91 2.78
N GLY A 91 -13.72 9.82 2.34
CA GLY A 91 -15.14 9.58 2.04
C GLY A 91 -16.08 10.28 3.04
N GLY A 92 -17.33 10.48 2.62
CA GLY A 92 -18.35 11.24 3.36
C GLY A 92 -19.32 11.95 2.42
#